data_AF-A0A3C0K9B5-F1
#
_entry.id   AF-A0A3C0K9B5-F1
#
_cell.length_a   1.000
_cell.length_b   1.000
_cell.length_c   1.000
_cell.angle_alpha   90.00
_cell.angle_beta   90.00
_cell.angle_gamma   90.00
#
_symmetry.space_group_name_H-M   'P 1'
#
loop_
_entity.id
_entity.type
_entity.pdbx_description
1 polymer ?
#
loop_
_entity_poly.entity_id
_entity_poly.type
_entity_poly.pdbx_seq_one_letter_code
_entity_poly.pdbx_strand_id
1 'polypeptide(L)' 'MRTANDRYPLPELNTLPEDIRTRILEVQEKAGFVPNVFLAFARRPAEWRAFFAYHDALMVPEST' A
#
# COMPACT_ATOMS: atom_id res chain seq x y z
N MET A 1 14.56 12.90 23.50
CA MET A 1 13.83 11.68 23.10
C MET A 1 12.62 12.12 22.28
N ARG A 2 12.62 11.92 20.95
CA ARG A 2 11.45 12.28 20.12
C ARG A 2 10.42 11.16 20.28
N THR A 3 9.38 11.38 21.07
CA THR A 3 8.18 10.54 21.00
C THR A 3 7.51 10.87 19.67
N ALA A 4 7.70 10.03 18.66
CA ALA A 4 6.88 10.09 17.46
C ALA A 4 5.44 9.89 17.91
N ASN A 5 4.65 10.96 17.91
CA ASN A 5 3.22 10.87 18.15
C ASN A 5 2.64 10.17 16.92
N ASP A 6 2.49 8.84 17.01
CA ASP A 6 1.96 8.03 15.93
C ASP A 6 0.44 8.25 15.86
N ARG A 7 0.05 9.41 15.34
CA ARG A 7 -1.36 9.82 15.20
C ARG A 7 -2.13 8.85 14.31
N TYR A 8 -1.44 8.07 13.49
CA TYR A 8 -2.00 7.14 12.50
C TYR A 8 -1.13 5.89 12.40
N PRO A 9 -1.25 4.94 13.35
CA PRO A 9 -0.45 3.73 13.33
C PRO A 9 -0.70 2.94 12.04
N LEU A 10 0.35 2.30 11.54
CA LEU A 10 0.25 1.40 10.39
C LEU A 10 -0.54 0.15 10.78
N PRO A 11 -1.42 -0.36 9.89
CA PRO A 11 -2.11 -1.60 10.14
C PRO A 11 -1.13 -2.78 10.12
N GLU A 12 -1.38 -3.79 10.96
CA GLU A 12 -0.65 -5.04 10.87
C GLU A 12 -1.04 -5.79 9.58
N LEU A 13 -0.06 -6.27 8.82
CA LEU A 13 -0.31 -6.90 7.51
C LEU A 13 -1.27 -8.11 7.58
N ASN A 14 -1.26 -8.84 8.70
CA ASN A 14 -2.12 -10.01 8.91
C ASN A 14 -3.60 -9.63 9.16
N THR A 15 -3.87 -8.38 9.50
CA THR A 15 -5.23 -7.86 9.74
C THR A 15 -5.87 -7.31 8.46
N LEU A 16 -5.09 -7.19 7.38
CA LEU A 16 -5.56 -6.67 6.12
C LEU A 16 -6.37 -7.72 5.34
N PRO A 17 -7.37 -7.28 4.54
CA PRO A 17 -7.98 -8.11 3.53
C PRO A 17 -6.92 -8.78 2.63
N GLU A 18 -7.18 -10.03 2.25
CA GLU A 18 -6.21 -10.85 1.51
C GLU A 18 -5.76 -10.21 0.20
N ASP A 19 -6.67 -9.59 -0.55
CA ASP A 19 -6.36 -8.91 -1.80
C ASP A 19 -5.34 -7.79 -1.62
N ILE A 20 -5.47 -6.99 -0.54
CA ILE A 20 -4.54 -5.92 -0.20
C ILE A 20 -3.19 -6.48 0.23
N ARG A 21 -3.20 -7.51 1.09
CA ARG A 21 -1.98 -8.17 1.57
C ARG A 21 -1.18 -8.74 0.40
N THR A 22 -1.84 -9.49 -0.49
CA THR A 22 -1.23 -10.08 -1.67
C THR A 22 -0.61 -9.00 -2.56
N ARG A 23 -1.34 -7.92 -2.84
CA ARG A 23 -0.83 -6.84 -3.68
C ARG A 23 0.38 -6.11 -3.08
N ILE A 24 0.40 -5.90 -1.76
CA ILE A 24 1.57 -5.33 -1.06
C ILE A 24 2.79 -6.24 -1.21
N LEU A 25 2.61 -7.56 -1.05
CA LEU A 25 3.68 -8.54 -1.23
C LEU A 25 4.20 -8.57 -2.67
N GLU A 26 3.31 -8.53 -3.68
CA GLU A 26 3.72 -8.44 -5.08
C GLU A 26 4.57 -7.21 -5.38
N VAL A 27 4.20 -6.05 -4.80
CA VAL A 27 5.00 -4.82 -4.93
C VAL A 27 6.36 -4.98 -4.27
N GLN A 28 6.41 -5.59 -3.08
CA GLN A 28 7.66 -5.87 -2.39
C GLN A 28 8.59 -6.76 -3.23
N GLU A 29 8.06 -7.84 -3.82
CA GLU A 29 8.83 -8.75 -4.67
C GLU A 29 9.35 -8.06 -5.94
N LYS A 30 8.55 -7.19 -6.57
CA LYS A 30 8.94 -6.49 -7.79
C LYS A 30 9.92 -5.33 -7.56
N ALA A 31 9.69 -4.53 -6.51
CA ALA A 31 10.43 -3.30 -6.26
C ALA A 31 11.56 -3.46 -5.22
N GLY A 32 11.58 -4.56 -4.46
CA GLY A 32 12.50 -4.77 -3.34
C GLY A 32 12.15 -3.99 -2.07
N PHE A 33 11.06 -3.21 -2.07
CA PHE A 33 10.54 -2.49 -0.91
C PHE A 33 9.04 -2.21 -1.04
N VAL A 34 8.38 -1.86 0.07
CA VAL A 34 6.99 -1.42 0.08
C VAL A 34 6.93 0.10 0.28
N PRO A 35 6.31 0.88 -0.62
CA PRO A 35 6.09 2.30 -0.39
C PRO A 35 5.26 2.56 0.87
N ASN A 36 5.74 3.47 1.74
CA ASN A 36 5.06 3.82 3.00
C ASN A 36 3.60 4.27 2.79
N VAL A 37 3.31 4.91 1.66
CA VAL A 37 1.94 5.34 1.32
C VAL A 37 0.98 4.16 1.18
N PHE A 38 1.43 3.00 0.69
CA PHE A 38 0.59 1.80 0.56
C PHE A 38 0.23 1.23 1.93
N LEU A 39 1.20 1.20 2.85
CA LEU A 39 0.99 0.75 4.23
C LEU A 39 0.08 1.73 4.99
N ALA A 40 0.33 3.03 4.87
CA ALA A 40 -0.44 4.06 5.57
C ALA A 40 -1.90 4.15 5.09
N PHE A 41 -2.17 3.84 3.82
CA PHE A 41 -3.53 3.78 3.28
C PHE A 41 -4.25 2.45 3.55
N ALA A 42 -3.53 1.37 3.81
CA ALA A 42 -4.14 0.04 3.96
C ALA A 42 -5.15 -0.06 5.11
N ARG A 43 -5.10 0.86 6.09
CA ARG A 43 -6.11 1.03 7.16
C ARG A 43 -7.50 1.45 6.64
N ARG A 44 -7.60 1.84 5.36
CA ARG A 44 -8.82 2.23 4.66
C ARG A 44 -8.96 1.40 3.38
N PRO A 45 -9.45 0.15 3.46
CA PRO A 45 -9.42 -0.78 2.33
C PRO A 45 -10.15 -0.30 1.07
N ALA A 46 -11.27 0.41 1.21
CA ALA A 46 -12.01 0.92 0.05
C ALA A 46 -11.23 2.01 -0.68
N GLU A 47 -10.71 2.98 0.06
CA GLU A 47 -9.90 4.07 -0.48
C GLU A 47 -8.56 3.57 -1.02
N TRP A 48 -7.93 2.61 -0.35
CA TRP A 48 -6.73 1.96 -0.82
C TRP A 48 -6.95 1.33 -2.20
N ARG A 49 -8.05 0.59 -2.41
CA ARG A 49 -8.38 -0.02 -3.70
C ARG A 49 -8.62 1.02 -4.78
N ALA A 50 -9.35 2.08 -4.47
CA ALA A 50 -9.59 3.18 -5.41
C ALA A 50 -8.28 3.87 -5.82
N PHE A 51 -7.40 4.12 -4.86
CA PHE A 51 -6.07 4.69 -5.10
C PHE A 51 -5.22 3.74 -5.96
N PHE A 52 -5.18 2.45 -5.65
CA PHE A 52 -4.36 1.48 -6.38
C PHE A 52 -4.83 1.30 -7.83
N ALA A 53 -6.14 1.26 -8.07
CA ALA A 53 -6.68 1.20 -9.43
C ALA A 53 -6.23 2.40 -10.28
N TYR A 54 -6.21 3.59 -9.68
CA TYR A 54 -5.72 4.80 -10.37
C TYR A 54 -4.20 4.79 -10.55
N HIS A 55 -3.44 4.38 -9.54
CA HIS A 55 -1.99 4.22 -9.62
C HIS A 55 -1.61 3.26 -10.76
N ASP A 56 -2.26 2.10 -10.83
CA ASP A 56 -1.98 1.11 -11.86
C ASP A 56 -2.28 1.68 -13.26
N ALA A 57 -3.38 2.41 -13.43
CA ALA A 57 -3.69 3.06 -14.70
C ALA A 57 -2.64 4.10 -15.13
N LEU A 58 -1.98 4.79 -14.18
CA LEU A 58 -0.94 5.78 -14.47
C LEU A 58 0.46 5.19 -14.66
N MET A 59 0.74 4.07 -13.99
CA MET A 59 2.08 3.48 -13.92
C MET A 59 2.30 2.38 -14.95
N VAL A 60 1.29 2.03 -15.75
CA VAL A 60 1.47 1.23 -16.96
C VAL A 60 2.25 2.10 -17.97
N PRO A 61 3.51 1.73 -18.30
CA PRO A 61 4.22 2.43 -19.36
C PRO A 61 3.48 2.22 -20.68
N GLU A 62 3.40 3.27 -21.50
CA GLU A 62 2.90 3.17 -22.89
C GLU A 62 3.64 2.01 -23.57
N SER A 63 2.93 0.91 -23.80
CA SER A 63 3.49 -0.24 -24.51
C SER A 63 3.53 0.13 -25.98
N THR A 64 4.71 0.53 -26.46
CA THR A 64 5.00 0.72 -27.89
C THR A 64 5.09 -0.63 -28.60
#